data_AF-A0A7W0Q8D0-F1
#
_entry.id   AF-A0A7W0Q8D0-F1
#
_cell.length_a   1.000
_cell.length_b   1.000
_cell.length_c   1.000
_cell.angle_alpha   90.00
_cell.angle_beta   90.00
_cell.angle_gamma   90.00
#
_symmetry.space_group_name_H-M   'P 1'
#
loop_
_entity.id
_entity.type
_entity.pdbx_description
1 polymer ?
#
loop_
_entity_poly.entity_id
_entity_poly.type
_entity_poly.pdbx_seq_one_letter_code
_entity_poly.pdbx_strand_id
1 'polypeptide(L)' 'MGETLYSSTYQPDPRSALDVLAFVLTPVEAFASDPEELEAVAELLGAAKLEAIERWQSLRCEARRS' A
#
# COMPACT_ATOMS: atom_id res chain seq x y z
N MET A 1 -11.35 11.36 21.37
CA MET A 1 -10.47 10.18 21.20
C MET A 1 -10.96 9.47 19.97
N GLY A 2 -10.23 9.59 18.86
CA GLY A 2 -10.60 8.96 17.59
C GLY A 2 -10.27 7.48 17.68
N GLU A 3 -11.29 6.65 17.78
CA GLU A 3 -11.15 5.20 17.70
C GLU A 3 -10.66 4.89 16.29
N THR A 4 -9.38 4.55 16.16
CA THR A 4 -8.89 3.95 14.92
C THR A 4 -9.60 2.61 14.80
N LEU A 5 -10.63 2.57 13.96
CA LEU A 5 -11.30 1.36 13.52
C LEU A 5 -10.29 0.51 12.72
N TYR A 6 -9.30 -0.08 13.41
CA TYR A 6 -8.64 -1.29 12.96
C TYR A 6 -9.69 -2.39 13.12
N SER A 7 -10.64 -2.42 12.19
CA SER A 7 -11.55 -3.54 12.06
C SER A 7 -10.69 -4.76 11.69
N SER A 8 -10.47 -5.64 12.67
CA SER A 8 -9.76 -6.93 12.54
C SER A 8 -10.33 -7.84 11.42
N THR A 9 -11.43 -7.45 10.78
CA THR A 9 -12.09 -8.19 9.69
C THR A 9 -11.82 -7.59 8.30
N TYR A 10 -11.19 -6.41 8.20
CA TYR A 10 -10.85 -5.85 6.90
C TYR A 10 -9.65 -6.59 6.31
N GLN A 11 -9.90 -7.39 5.26
CA GLN A 11 -8.87 -7.97 4.43
C GLN A 11 -8.80 -7.19 3.12
N PRO A 12 -7.70 -6.48 2.82
CA PRO A 12 -7.57 -5.77 1.56
C PRO A 12 -7.63 -6.75 0.39
N ASP A 13 -8.47 -6.47 -0.60
CA ASP A 13 -8.53 -7.22 -1.86
C ASP A 13 -7.38 -6.76 -2.78
N PRO A 14 -6.40 -7.62 -3.11
CA PRO A 14 -5.31 -7.27 -4.01
C PRO A 14 -5.77 -6.97 -5.45
N ARG A 15 -7.03 -7.26 -5.80
CA ARG A 15 -7.64 -6.91 -7.10
C ARG A 15 -8.40 -5.58 -7.06
N SER A 16 -8.69 -5.05 -5.88
CA SER A 16 -9.32 -3.73 -5.70
C SER A 16 -8.27 -2.63 -5.88
N ALA A 17 -8.50 -1.75 -6.86
CA ALA A 17 -7.64 -0.60 -7.08
C ALA A 17 -7.63 0.36 -5.87
N LEU A 18 -8.74 0.43 -5.13
CA LEU A 18 -8.88 1.27 -3.94
C LEU A 18 -8.06 0.71 -2.77
N ASP A 19 -8.08 -0.61 -2.58
CA ASP A 19 -7.37 -1.26 -1.48
C ASP A 19 -5.86 -1.23 -1.71
N VAL A 20 -5.43 -1.42 -2.97
CA VAL A 20 -4.03 -1.24 -3.38
C VAL A 20 -3.59 0.20 -3.18
N LEU A 21 -4.42 1.19 -3.57
CA LEU A 21 -4.08 2.60 -3.36
C LEU A 21 -3.97 2.94 -1.87
N ALA A 22 -4.92 2.46 -1.06
CA ALA A 22 -4.89 2.63 0.38
C ALA A 22 -3.58 2.08 0.95
N PHE A 23 -3.22 0.84 0.63
CA PHE A 23 -1.95 0.23 1.04
C PHE A 23 -0.71 1.02 0.60
N VAL A 24 -0.67 1.47 -0.66
CA VAL A 24 0.47 2.23 -1.20
C VAL A 24 0.64 3.57 -0.47
N LEU A 25 -0.46 4.22 -0.10
CA LEU A 25 -0.44 5.51 0.60
C LEU A 25 -0.31 5.38 2.12
N THR A 26 -0.45 4.17 2.68
CA THR A 26 -0.32 3.97 4.13
C THR A 26 1.08 4.34 4.62
N PRO A 27 1.18 5.20 5.66
CA PRO A 27 2.45 5.53 6.30
C PRO A 27 3.05 4.30 7.01
N VAL A 28 4.38 4.24 7.10
CA VAL A 28 5.12 3.10 7.66
C VAL A 28 4.80 2.89 9.13
N GLU A 29 4.54 3.98 9.83
CA GLU A 29 4.16 4.08 11.23
C GLU A 29 2.82 3.40 11.55
N ALA A 30 2.02 3.06 10.53
CA ALA A 30 0.80 2.27 10.69
C ALA A 30 1.06 0.77 10.82
N PHE A 31 2.27 0.31 10.49
CA PHE A 31 2.66 -1.10 10.48
C PHE A 31 3.65 -1.47 11.60
N ALA A 32 4.45 -0.50 12.06
CA ALA A 32 5.37 -0.67 13.17
C ALA A 32 5.49 0.63 13.99
N SER A 33 5.90 0.50 15.24
CA SER A 33 6.15 1.62 16.15
C SER A 33 7.57 1.64 16.72
N ASP A 34 8.33 0.56 16.53
CA ASP A 34 9.74 0.47 16.91
C ASP A 34 10.66 0.98 15.77
N PRO A 35 11.70 1.78 16.05
CA PRO A 35 12.60 2.30 15.03
C PRO A 35 13.32 1.24 14.17
N GLU A 36 13.74 0.11 14.74
CA GLU A 36 14.40 -0.96 13.99
C GLU A 36 13.40 -1.70 13.08
N GLU A 37 12.17 -1.90 13.57
CA GLU A 37 11.10 -2.51 12.77
C GLU A 37 10.63 -1.58 11.65
N LEU A 38 10.60 -0.26 11.88
CA LEU A 38 10.21 0.73 10.87
C LEU A 38 11.13 0.70 9.64
N GLU A 39 12.43 0.55 9.82
CA GLU A 39 13.38 0.49 8.71
C GLU A 39 13.17 -0.79 7.88
N ALA A 40 13.01 -1.94 8.53
CA ALA A 40 12.70 -3.20 7.86
C ALA A 40 11.36 -3.14 7.11
N VAL A 41 10.33 -2.54 7.71
CA VAL A 41 9.02 -2.34 7.06
C VAL A 41 9.15 -1.35 5.89
N ALA A 42 9.92 -0.28 6.03
CA ALA A 42 10.14 0.69 4.96
C ALA A 42 10.79 0.04 3.74
N GLU A 43 11.81 -0.82 3.94
CA GLU A 43 12.44 -1.57 2.86
C GLU A 43 11.45 -2.53 2.16
N LEU A 44 10.71 -3.32 2.95
CA LEU A 44 9.73 -4.28 2.43
C LEU A 44 8.60 -3.59 1.65
N LEU A 45 8.02 -2.53 2.21
CA LEU A 45 6.95 -1.78 1.57
C LEU A 45 7.46 -0.97 0.38
N GLY A 46 8.69 -0.47 0.41
CA GLY A 46 9.27 0.33 -0.67
C GLY A 46 9.26 -0.41 -2.01
N ALA A 47 9.73 -1.66 -2.02
CA ALA A 47 9.72 -2.51 -3.20
C ALA A 47 8.30 -2.78 -3.71
N ALA A 48 7.37 -3.12 -2.81
CA ALA A 48 5.98 -3.39 -3.17
C ALA A 48 5.24 -2.15 -3.72
N LYS A 49 5.50 -0.97 -3.15
CA LYS A 49 4.93 0.30 -3.61
C LYS A 49 5.44 0.69 -4.98
N LEU A 50 6.74 0.51 -5.25
CA LEU A 50 7.33 0.79 -6.56
C LEU A 50 6.68 -0.08 -7.64
N GLU A 51 6.60 -1.39 -7.40
CA GLU A 51 5.98 -2.32 -8.34
C GLU A 51 4.51 -1.98 -8.61
N ALA A 52 3.74 -1.61 -7.58
CA ALA A 52 2.35 -1.19 -7.74
C ALA A 52 2.21 0.07 -8.63
N ILE A 53 3.11 1.05 -8.45
CA ILE A 53 3.15 2.27 -9.28
C ILE A 53 3.49 1.92 -10.73
N GLU A 54 4.50 1.08 -10.97
CA GLU A 54 4.90 0.66 -12.31
C GLU A 54 3.78 -0.07 -13.05
N ARG A 55 3.13 -1.03 -12.38
CA ARG A 55 1.97 -1.76 -12.95
C ARG A 55 0.84 -0.81 -13.31
N TRP A 56 0.52 0.17 -12.44
CA TRP A 56 -0.50 1.18 -12.72
C TRP A 56 -0.14 2.05 -13.93
N GLN A 57 1.11 2.50 -14.03
CA GLN A 57 1.58 3.28 -15.18
C GLN A 57 1.50 2.48 -16.48
N SER A 58 1.90 1.21 -16.46
CA SER A 58 1.83 0.31 -17.61
C SER A 58 0.39 0.18 -18.13
N LEU A 59 -0.55 -0.14 -17.23
CA LEU A 59 -1.97 -0.26 -17.57
C LEU A 59 -2.55 1.04 -18.15
N ARG A 60 -2.20 2.20 -17.60
CA ARG A 60 -2.65 3.51 -18.13
C ARG A 60 -2.00 3.90 -19.45
N CYS A 61 -0.81 3.38 -19.75
CA CYS A 61 -0.16 3.57 -21.04
C CYS A 61 -0.74 2.64 -22.11
N GLU A 62 -1.19 1.45 -21.74
CA GLU A 62 -1.91 0.52 -22.62
C GLU A 62 -3.32 1.00 -22.93
N ALA A 63 -4.12 1.35 -21.91
CA ALA A 63 -5.50 1.84 -22.06
C ALA A 63 -5.63 3.15 -22.86
N ARG A 64 -4.52 3.88 -23.04
CA ARG A 64 -4.45 5.12 -23.81
C ARG A 64 -3.93 4.92 -25.24
N ARG A 65 -3.43 3.72 -25.54
CA ARG A 65 -3.00 3.30 -26.88
C ARG A 65 -4.06 2.45 -27.59
N SER A 66 -5.05 1.93 -26.87
CA SER A 66 -6.28 1.28 -27.38
C SER A 66 -7.39 2.29 -27.65
#